data_AF-A0A965QYG1-F1
#
_entry.id   AF-A0A965QYG1-F1
#
_cell.length_a   1.000
_cell.length_b   1.000
_cell.length_c   1.000
_cell.angle_alpha   90.00
_cell.angle_beta   90.00
_cell.angle_gamma   90.00
#
_symmetry.space_group_name_H-M   'P 1'
#
loop_
_entity.id
_entity.type
_entity.pdbx_description
1 polymer ?
#
loop_
_entity_poly.entity_id
_entity_poly.type
_entity_poly.pdbx_seq_one_letter_code
_entity_poly.pdbx_strand_id
1 'polypeptide(L)'
;MVAARRLAGKAPTIGYHSCEPSVSYQMNPVMQAFMEETNMRLFPSLTRLMLFFWVALSGISTVHAKGEPVVLSIYGPVAAGAAQATDSANKGKASGPLLAAFDMKFLKSLPQRTFQSKTPWYKDSVTFTGPLLRDVLAAAKAKGEWMHAVALDEYQAKIPFSDAQEFDVILAHQINGETLTPKNKGPLFVVYPYDSKPELQSVRFYERSIWQLKALRIE
;
A
#
# COMPACT_ATOMS: atom_id res chain seq x y z
N MET A 1 -24.29 -15.55 73.83
CA MET A 1 -25.02 -16.24 72.74
C MET A 1 -24.98 -15.33 71.52
N VAL A 2 -24.62 -15.68 70.28
CA VAL A 2 -24.01 -16.83 69.57
C VAL A 2 -23.54 -16.18 68.25
N ALA A 3 -22.23 -16.06 68.02
CA ALA A 3 -21.43 -16.84 67.07
C ALA A 3 -21.50 -16.45 65.57
N ALA A 4 -20.28 -16.39 65.02
CA ALA A 4 -19.83 -16.29 63.65
C ALA A 4 -20.60 -17.10 62.60
N ARG A 5 -20.47 -16.68 61.33
CA ARG A 5 -20.20 -17.62 60.22
C ARG A 5 -19.42 -16.98 59.08
N ARG A 6 -18.15 -17.39 59.00
CA ARG A 6 -17.37 -17.49 57.76
C ARG A 6 -18.14 -18.38 56.77
N LEU A 7 -18.14 -18.00 55.50
CA LEU A 7 -18.31 -18.96 54.41
C LEU A 7 -17.03 -18.95 53.56
N ALA A 8 -16.25 -20.00 53.76
CA ALA A 8 -15.23 -20.44 52.82
C ALA A 8 -15.95 -21.17 51.67
N GLY A 9 -15.79 -20.66 50.45
CA GLY A 9 -16.13 -21.36 49.21
C GLY A 9 -14.84 -21.82 48.53
N LYS A 10 -14.71 -23.13 48.35
CA LYS A 10 -13.56 -23.84 47.78
C LYS A 10 -13.76 -24.05 46.27
N ALA A 11 -12.75 -23.68 45.48
CA ALA A 11 -12.26 -24.11 44.15
C ALA A 11 -13.24 -24.68 43.08
N PRO A 12 -12.98 -24.45 41.77
CA PRO A 12 -12.12 -25.42 41.07
C PRO A 12 -11.13 -24.83 40.04
N THR A 13 -10.06 -25.57 39.85
CA THR A 13 -9.10 -25.54 38.73
C THR A 13 -9.78 -25.86 37.40
N ILE A 14 -9.58 -25.01 36.39
CA ILE A 14 -9.85 -25.27 34.97
C ILE A 14 -8.60 -24.68 34.27
N GLY A 15 -7.67 -25.46 33.74
CA GLY A 15 -7.85 -26.34 32.59
C GLY A 15 -7.55 -25.54 31.32
N TYR A 16 -6.28 -25.19 31.07
CA TYR A 16 -5.84 -24.60 29.80
C TYR A 16 -5.92 -25.69 28.73
N HIS A 17 -7.06 -25.76 28.03
CA HIS A 17 -7.14 -26.48 26.77
C HIS A 17 -6.52 -25.61 25.68
N SER A 18 -5.35 -26.03 25.22
CA SER A 18 -4.79 -25.65 23.92
C SER A 18 -5.86 -25.88 22.85
N CYS A 19 -6.31 -24.79 22.24
CA CYS A 19 -7.16 -24.85 21.06
C CYS A 19 -6.28 -24.44 19.87
N GLU A 20 -5.70 -25.45 19.21
CA GLU A 20 -5.25 -25.31 17.83
C GLU A 20 -6.49 -25.17 16.93
N PRO A 21 -6.61 -24.12 16.10
CA PRO A 21 -7.47 -24.20 14.95
C PRO A 21 -6.68 -24.83 13.80
N SER A 22 -6.83 -26.14 13.66
CA SER A 22 -6.63 -26.86 12.40
C SER A 22 -7.61 -26.32 11.36
N VAL A 23 -7.20 -25.30 10.60
CA VAL A 23 -7.92 -24.87 9.40
C VAL A 23 -7.26 -25.53 8.21
N SER A 24 -7.84 -26.66 7.83
CA SER A 24 -7.65 -27.32 6.55
C SER A 24 -7.92 -26.32 5.43
N TYR A 25 -6.85 -25.85 4.78
CA TYR A 25 -6.97 -25.09 3.53
C TYR A 25 -7.30 -26.07 2.41
N GLN A 26 -8.60 -26.14 2.09
CA GLN A 26 -9.08 -26.79 0.89
C GLN A 26 -8.62 -25.93 -0.30
N MET A 27 -7.62 -26.45 -1.02
CA MET A 27 -7.14 -25.87 -2.28
C MET A 27 -8.30 -25.75 -3.27
N ASN A 28 -8.41 -24.57 -3.88
CA ASN A 28 -9.41 -24.30 -4.92
C ASN A 28 -8.95 -24.97 -6.23
N PRO A 29 -9.70 -25.92 -6.83
CA PRO A 29 -9.25 -26.77 -7.93
C PRO A 29 -9.15 -26.07 -9.31
N VAL A 30 -9.11 -24.74 -9.36
CA VAL A 30 -8.99 -23.97 -10.62
C VAL A 30 -7.52 -23.65 -10.95
N MET A 31 -6.56 -24.14 -10.16
CA MET A 31 -5.11 -23.94 -10.32
C MET A 31 -4.34 -25.24 -10.59
N GLN A 32 -4.92 -26.19 -11.34
CA GLN A 32 -4.25 -27.44 -11.70
C GLN A 32 -4.30 -27.81 -13.20
N ALA A 33 -4.62 -26.86 -14.08
CA ALA A 33 -4.61 -27.07 -15.53
C ALA A 33 -3.88 -25.94 -16.25
N PHE A 34 -2.55 -25.85 -16.12
CA PHE A 34 -1.72 -25.04 -17.03
C PHE A 34 -0.22 -25.36 -16.92
N MET A 35 0.16 -26.65 -16.93
CA MET A 35 1.56 -27.02 -17.11
C MET A 35 1.69 -28.45 -17.64
N GLU A 36 1.35 -28.61 -18.92
CA GLU A 36 1.81 -29.73 -19.73
C GLU A 36 2.30 -29.18 -21.08
N GLU A 37 3.32 -29.82 -21.62
CA GLU A 37 3.93 -29.63 -22.94
C GLU A 37 4.89 -28.44 -23.13
N THR A 38 6.19 -28.73 -22.98
CA THR A 38 7.11 -28.66 -24.13
C THR A 38 8.35 -29.50 -23.85
N ASN A 39 8.31 -30.74 -24.33
CA ASN A 39 9.51 -31.52 -24.62
C ASN A 39 10.20 -30.90 -25.84
N MET A 40 11.44 -30.44 -25.70
CA MET A 40 12.36 -30.47 -26.82
C MET A 40 13.77 -30.79 -26.34
N ARG A 41 14.12 -32.06 -26.53
CA ARG A 41 15.47 -32.61 -26.52
C ARG A 41 16.25 -31.97 -27.67
N LEU A 42 17.48 -31.52 -27.44
CA LEU A 42 18.54 -31.60 -28.47
C LEU A 42 19.95 -31.53 -27.84
N PHE A 43 20.58 -32.72 -27.82
CA PHE A 43 21.99 -33.09 -28.02
C PHE A 43 23.15 -32.43 -27.23
N PRO A 44 23.96 -33.26 -26.52
CA PRO A 44 25.31 -32.88 -26.09
C PRO A 44 26.38 -33.30 -27.12
N SER A 45 27.53 -32.64 -27.04
CA SER A 45 28.89 -33.11 -27.38
C SER A 45 29.61 -32.47 -28.60
N LEU A 46 30.77 -31.90 -28.24
CA LEU A 46 32.08 -31.87 -28.93
C LEU A 46 32.27 -31.09 -30.25
N THR A 47 32.85 -29.89 -30.15
CA THR A 47 34.14 -29.48 -30.77
C THR A 47 34.50 -28.10 -30.24
N ARG A 48 35.31 -27.95 -29.20
CA ARG A 48 36.80 -27.93 -29.17
C ARG A 48 37.39 -27.03 -30.26
N LEU A 49 37.82 -25.83 -29.86
CA LEU A 49 39.14 -25.21 -30.12
C LEU A 49 39.00 -23.69 -30.35
N MET A 50 39.27 -22.87 -29.34
CA MET A 50 40.26 -21.79 -29.49
C MET A 50 40.73 -21.25 -28.13
N LEU A 51 42.03 -21.01 -28.09
CA LEU A 51 42.90 -20.79 -26.95
C LEU A 51 42.74 -19.40 -26.30
N PHE A 52 42.85 -19.41 -24.97
CA PHE A 52 43.57 -18.46 -24.11
C PHE A 52 43.54 -16.96 -24.46
N PHE A 53 42.70 -16.21 -23.74
CA PHE A 53 43.02 -14.86 -23.31
C PHE A 53 42.96 -14.79 -21.78
N TRP A 54 44.16 -14.81 -21.18
CA TRP A 54 44.42 -14.58 -19.77
C TRP A 54 44.49 -13.05 -19.57
N VAL A 55 43.68 -12.49 -18.66
CA VAL A 55 44.05 -11.40 -17.72
C VAL A 55 42.86 -11.15 -16.78
N ALA A 56 43.16 -11.17 -15.49
CA ALA A 56 42.27 -10.86 -14.40
C ALA A 56 41.73 -9.43 -14.49
N LEU A 57 40.42 -9.28 -14.48
CA LEU A 57 39.77 -8.00 -14.16
C LEU A 57 38.67 -8.29 -13.15
N SER A 58 39.02 -8.01 -11.88
CA SER A 58 38.14 -7.55 -10.81
C SER A 58 36.71 -8.11 -10.82
N GLY A 59 36.43 -8.94 -9.82
CA GLY A 59 35.07 -9.11 -9.32
C GLY A 59 34.48 -7.76 -8.94
N ILE A 60 33.83 -7.11 -9.90
CA ILE A 60 32.77 -6.16 -9.63
C ILE A 60 31.56 -7.05 -9.41
N SER A 61 31.39 -7.52 -8.17
CA SER A 61 30.04 -7.76 -7.71
C SER A 61 29.33 -6.43 -7.88
N THR A 62 28.57 -6.27 -8.95
CA THR A 62 27.46 -5.32 -8.97
C THR A 62 26.57 -5.73 -7.82
N VAL A 63 26.82 -5.17 -6.64
CA VAL A 63 25.79 -4.92 -5.64
C VAL A 63 24.75 -4.10 -6.37
N HIS A 64 23.81 -4.80 -7.01
CA HIS A 64 22.56 -4.22 -7.43
C HIS A 64 21.98 -3.65 -6.13
N ALA A 65 22.05 -2.32 -5.99
CA ALA A 65 21.17 -1.60 -5.11
C ALA A 65 19.76 -1.96 -5.58
N LYS A 66 19.18 -2.99 -4.97
CA LYS A 66 17.80 -3.39 -5.17
C LYS A 66 17.00 -2.20 -4.67
N GLY A 67 16.63 -1.31 -5.60
CA GLY A 67 15.84 -0.13 -5.29
C GLY A 67 14.67 -0.52 -4.40
N GLU A 68 14.38 0.28 -3.38
CA GLU A 68 13.26 0.01 -2.51
C GLU A 68 11.97 -0.13 -3.34
N PRO A 69 11.03 -1.00 -2.92
CA PRO A 69 9.80 -1.18 -3.67
C PRO A 69 9.03 0.14 -3.75
N VAL A 70 8.59 0.49 -4.95
CA VAL A 70 7.70 1.63 -5.17
C VAL A 70 6.39 1.36 -4.42
N VAL A 71 5.99 2.31 -3.58
CA VAL A 71 4.74 2.23 -2.80
C VAL A 71 3.68 3.19 -3.31
N LEU A 72 4.07 4.23 -4.05
CA LEU A 72 3.16 5.22 -4.61
C LEU A 72 3.59 5.61 -6.02
N SER A 73 2.68 5.48 -6.99
CA SER A 73 2.86 5.98 -8.36
C SER A 73 1.93 7.15 -8.64
N ILE A 74 2.44 8.23 -9.21
CA ILE A 74 1.64 9.41 -9.56
C ILE A 74 1.64 9.58 -11.07
N TYR A 75 0.45 9.60 -11.66
CA TYR A 75 0.20 9.81 -13.07
C TYR A 75 -0.48 11.16 -13.26
N GLY A 76 -0.25 11.84 -14.37
CA GLY A 76 -0.93 13.10 -14.64
C GLY A 76 -1.25 13.29 -16.11
N PRO A 77 -1.94 14.39 -16.47
CA PRO A 77 -2.43 14.59 -17.81
C PRO A 77 -1.27 14.63 -18.81
N VAL A 78 -1.42 13.90 -19.92
CA VAL A 78 -0.56 14.10 -21.09
C VAL A 78 -0.94 15.46 -21.65
N ALA A 79 0.05 16.32 -21.93
CA ALA A 79 -0.21 17.53 -22.70
C ALA A 79 -0.99 17.15 -23.98
N ALA A 80 -2.10 17.84 -24.24
CA ALA A 80 -2.96 17.60 -25.39
C ALA A 80 -2.15 17.71 -26.69
N GLY A 81 -1.68 16.58 -27.22
CA GLY A 81 -0.75 16.55 -28.36
C GLY A 81 0.05 15.26 -28.51
N ALA A 82 0.18 14.42 -27.48
CA ALA A 82 0.81 13.11 -27.62
C ALA A 82 -0.24 12.04 -28.01
N ALA A 83 -0.07 11.42 -29.18
CA ALA A 83 -0.90 10.34 -29.67
C ALA A 83 -0.92 9.17 -28.67
N GLN A 84 -2.12 8.79 -28.21
CA GLN A 84 -2.33 7.61 -27.38
C GLN A 84 -2.33 6.37 -28.28
N ALA A 85 -1.42 5.43 -28.03
CA ALA A 85 -1.53 4.07 -28.61
C ALA A 85 -2.70 3.36 -27.92
N THR A 86 -3.79 3.17 -28.66
CA THR A 86 -4.98 2.47 -28.18
C THR A 86 -4.82 0.96 -28.41
N ASP A 87 -4.24 0.26 -27.44
CA ASP A 87 -4.50 -1.17 -27.32
C ASP A 87 -5.84 -1.34 -26.62
N SER A 88 -6.82 -1.75 -27.41
CA SER A 88 -8.24 -1.88 -27.07
C SER A 88 -8.46 -3.06 -26.12
N ALA A 89 -8.10 -2.90 -24.84
CA ALA A 89 -8.43 -3.87 -23.79
C ALA A 89 -8.37 -3.25 -22.37
N ASN A 90 -8.81 -2.01 -22.15
CA ASN A 90 -9.22 -1.59 -20.82
C ASN A 90 -10.11 -0.35 -20.86
N LYS A 91 -11.36 -0.45 -20.37
CA LYS A 91 -12.21 0.71 -20.08
C LYS A 91 -11.73 1.40 -18.78
N GLY A 92 -10.50 1.89 -18.79
CA GLY A 92 -9.95 2.77 -17.77
C GLY A 92 -9.49 4.03 -18.49
N LYS A 93 -10.16 5.16 -18.22
CA LYS A 93 -9.79 6.50 -18.72
C LYS A 93 -8.27 6.66 -18.60
N ALA A 94 -7.60 6.84 -19.74
CA ALA A 94 -6.14 6.82 -19.80
C ALA A 94 -5.58 7.91 -18.89
N SER A 95 -5.09 7.52 -17.71
CA SER A 95 -4.17 8.34 -16.95
C SER A 95 -2.97 8.61 -17.82
N GLY A 96 -2.56 9.87 -17.92
CA GLY A 96 -1.40 10.20 -18.70
C GLY A 96 -0.11 9.64 -18.09
N PRO A 97 1.07 10.09 -18.58
CA PRO A 97 2.33 9.44 -18.24
C PRO A 97 2.59 9.43 -16.73
N LEU A 98 3.41 8.46 -16.31
CA LEU A 98 3.96 8.43 -14.96
C LEU A 98 4.77 9.71 -14.72
N LEU A 99 4.35 10.51 -13.75
CA LEU A 99 5.04 11.73 -13.32
C LEU A 99 6.12 11.43 -12.28
N ALA A 100 5.80 10.57 -11.31
CA ALA A 100 6.71 10.19 -10.24
C ALA A 100 6.36 8.80 -9.68
N ALA A 101 7.38 8.11 -9.20
CA ALA A 101 7.25 6.88 -8.42
C ALA A 101 8.05 7.06 -7.13
N PHE A 102 7.40 6.88 -5.99
CA PHE A 102 8.00 7.07 -4.68
C PHE A 102 8.09 5.75 -3.92
N ASP A 103 9.25 5.53 -3.29
CA ASP A 103 9.46 4.49 -2.30
C ASP A 103 9.06 4.99 -0.89
N MET A 104 9.01 4.08 0.07
CA MET A 104 8.60 4.40 1.43
C MET A 104 9.63 5.29 2.14
N LYS A 105 10.92 5.13 1.85
CA LYS A 105 11.99 5.97 2.40
C LYS A 105 11.85 7.42 1.99
N PHE A 106 11.52 7.70 0.73
CA PHE A 106 11.26 9.05 0.24
C PHE A 106 10.04 9.66 0.92
N LEU A 107 8.93 8.92 1.02
CA LEU A 107 7.73 9.45 1.69
C LEU A 107 7.98 9.77 3.17
N LYS A 108 8.84 8.99 3.85
CA LYS A 108 9.25 9.23 5.24
C LYS A 108 10.25 10.38 5.39
N SER A 109 10.98 10.75 4.33
CA SER A 109 11.94 11.85 4.38
C SER A 109 11.27 13.23 4.25
N LEU A 110 10.05 13.27 3.71
CA LEU A 110 9.22 14.48 3.70
C LEU A 110 8.80 14.88 5.12
N PRO A 111 8.44 16.16 5.37
CA PRO A 111 7.94 16.60 6.66
C PRO A 111 6.75 15.77 7.14
N GLN A 112 6.92 15.09 8.27
CA GLN A 112 5.88 14.24 8.85
C GLN A 112 4.92 15.07 9.70
N ARG A 113 3.63 14.72 9.62
CA ARG A 113 2.58 15.23 10.49
C ARG A 113 1.91 14.07 11.22
N THR A 114 1.49 14.35 12.44
CA THR A 114 0.78 13.42 13.29
C THR A 114 -0.44 14.12 13.85
N PHE A 115 -1.60 13.48 13.75
CA PHE A 115 -2.80 13.92 14.43
C PHE A 115 -3.60 12.74 14.95
N GLN A 116 -4.39 13.00 15.98
CA GLN A 116 -5.33 12.07 16.54
C GLN A 116 -6.73 12.42 16.05
N SER A 117 -7.49 11.43 15.59
CA SER A 117 -8.86 11.64 15.13
C SER A 117 -9.77 10.49 15.53
N LYS A 118 -11.00 10.82 15.91
CA LYS A 118 -12.09 9.83 15.91
C LYS A 118 -12.48 9.52 14.48
N THR A 119 -12.79 8.25 14.21
CA THR A 119 -13.19 7.78 12.89
C THR A 119 -14.37 6.83 13.04
N PRO A 120 -15.21 6.65 12.00
CA PRO A 120 -16.33 5.72 12.08
C PRO A 120 -15.91 4.24 12.13
N TRP A 121 -14.64 3.92 11.81
CA TRP A 121 -14.16 2.54 11.70
C TRP A 121 -13.46 2.02 12.96
N TYR A 122 -13.07 2.92 13.87
CA TYR A 122 -12.43 2.58 15.13
C TYR A 122 -13.30 3.04 16.30
N LYS A 123 -13.41 2.21 17.33
CA LYS A 123 -14.17 2.54 18.55
C LYS A 123 -13.55 3.71 19.30
N ASP A 124 -12.23 3.70 19.39
CA ASP A 124 -11.44 4.71 20.08
C ASP A 124 -10.75 5.64 19.08
N SER A 125 -10.27 6.78 19.57
CA SER A 125 -9.53 7.72 18.74
C SER A 125 -8.17 7.15 18.37
N VAL A 126 -7.81 7.26 17.09
CA VAL A 126 -6.58 6.70 16.54
C VAL A 126 -5.63 7.81 16.09
N THR A 127 -4.34 7.56 16.22
CA THR A 127 -3.28 8.49 15.81
C THR A 127 -2.76 8.10 14.45
N PHE A 128 -2.81 9.01 13.48
CA PHE A 128 -2.27 8.80 12.14
C PHE A 128 -0.98 9.60 11.97
N THR A 129 0.02 9.00 11.32
CA THR A 129 1.29 9.67 11.02
C THR A 129 1.67 9.48 9.56
N GLY A 130 2.03 10.57 8.89
CA GLY A 130 2.52 10.58 7.51
C GLY A 130 2.84 11.98 6.98
N PRO A 131 3.42 12.08 5.77
CA PRO A 131 3.59 13.37 5.11
C PRO A 131 2.26 13.97 4.68
N LEU A 132 2.24 15.29 4.49
CA LEU A 132 1.08 15.96 3.89
C LEU A 132 0.95 15.59 2.41
N LEU A 133 -0.28 15.38 1.96
CA LEU A 133 -0.59 15.09 0.56
C LEU A 133 -0.10 16.21 -0.37
N ARG A 134 -0.19 17.48 0.06
CA ARG A 134 0.32 18.64 -0.67
C ARG A 134 1.82 18.55 -0.98
N ASP A 135 2.61 18.05 -0.04
CA ASP A 135 4.07 17.98 -0.17
C ASP A 135 4.47 16.86 -1.13
N VAL A 136 3.74 15.72 -1.08
CA VAL A 136 3.93 14.61 -2.01
C VAL A 136 3.56 15.00 -3.45
N LEU A 137 2.45 15.72 -3.63
CA LEU A 137 2.05 16.23 -4.94
C LEU A 137 3.03 17.28 -5.48
N ALA A 138 3.53 18.17 -4.61
CA ALA A 138 4.54 19.16 -4.97
C ALA A 138 5.86 18.50 -5.39
N ALA A 139 6.29 17.44 -4.70
CA ALA A 139 7.48 16.67 -5.06
C ALA A 139 7.35 16.02 -6.46
N ALA A 140 6.14 15.58 -6.83
CA ALA A 140 5.84 15.05 -8.16
C ALA A 140 5.59 16.13 -9.22
N LYS A 141 5.59 17.42 -8.83
CA LYS A 141 5.20 18.56 -9.67
C LYS A 141 3.82 18.36 -10.33
N ALA A 142 2.95 17.62 -9.65
CA ALA A 142 1.63 17.28 -10.14
C ALA A 142 0.71 18.50 -10.11
N LYS A 143 -0.12 18.65 -11.15
CA LYS A 143 -1.14 19.71 -11.27
C LYS A 143 -2.36 19.13 -11.97
N GLY A 144 -3.54 19.50 -11.48
CA GLY A 144 -4.83 19.10 -12.04
C GLY A 144 -5.99 19.67 -11.22
N GLU A 145 -7.21 19.33 -11.61
CA GLU A 145 -8.43 19.71 -10.89
C GLU A 145 -8.91 18.57 -9.98
N TRP A 146 -8.68 17.33 -10.42
CA TRP A 146 -9.11 16.13 -9.71
C TRP A 146 -7.96 15.13 -9.58
N MET A 147 -8.01 14.34 -8.52
CA MET A 147 -7.16 13.18 -8.34
C MET A 147 -8.00 11.95 -8.02
N HIS A 148 -7.77 10.88 -8.77
CA HIS A 148 -8.31 9.57 -8.45
C HIS A 148 -7.27 8.81 -7.67
N ALA A 149 -7.59 8.54 -6.41
CA ALA A 149 -6.76 7.77 -5.52
C ALA A 149 -7.12 6.29 -5.71
N VAL A 150 -6.14 5.47 -6.09
CA VAL A 150 -6.31 4.06 -6.48
C VAL A 150 -5.70 3.16 -5.43
N ALA A 151 -6.48 2.22 -4.90
CA ALA A 151 -6.05 1.22 -3.94
C ALA A 151 -5.48 -0.05 -4.60
N LEU A 152 -4.87 -0.92 -3.80
CA LEU A 152 -4.32 -2.20 -4.25
C LEU A 152 -5.36 -3.07 -4.96
N ASP A 153 -6.61 -3.03 -4.51
CA ASP A 153 -7.78 -3.76 -5.04
C ASP A 153 -8.48 -3.08 -6.23
N GLU A 154 -7.87 -2.04 -6.82
CA GLU A 154 -8.42 -1.22 -7.92
C GLU A 154 -9.64 -0.35 -7.53
N TYR A 155 -10.02 -0.29 -6.26
CA TYR A 155 -11.00 0.69 -5.79
C TYR A 155 -10.46 2.10 -5.97
N GLN A 156 -11.34 3.04 -6.34
CA GLN A 156 -10.97 4.43 -6.65
C GLN A 156 -11.84 5.42 -5.90
N ALA A 157 -11.20 6.38 -5.24
CA ALA A 157 -11.85 7.53 -4.63
C ALA A 157 -11.51 8.80 -5.41
N LYS A 158 -12.54 9.57 -5.79
CA LYS A 158 -12.37 10.84 -6.49
C LYS A 158 -12.24 11.99 -5.49
N ILE A 159 -11.07 12.62 -5.49
CA ILE A 159 -10.71 13.70 -4.56
C ILE A 159 -10.44 14.98 -5.37
N PRO A 160 -11.02 16.13 -5.02
CA PRO A 160 -10.63 17.42 -5.60
C PRO A 160 -9.17 17.72 -5.32
N PHE A 161 -8.43 18.24 -6.30
CA PHE A 161 -7.03 18.62 -6.08
C PHE A 161 -6.89 19.73 -5.04
N SER A 162 -7.91 20.60 -4.92
CA SER A 162 -7.99 21.63 -3.90
C SER A 162 -7.98 21.09 -2.47
N ASP A 163 -8.52 19.88 -2.22
CA ASP A 163 -8.57 19.30 -0.88
C ASP A 163 -7.17 19.15 -0.28
N ALA A 164 -6.15 18.85 -1.09
CA ALA A 164 -4.77 18.74 -0.63
C ALA A 164 -4.22 20.07 -0.08
N GLN A 165 -4.71 21.20 -0.59
CA GLN A 165 -4.28 22.54 -0.18
C GLN A 165 -5.14 23.11 0.96
N GLU A 166 -6.45 22.87 0.88
CA GLU A 166 -7.45 23.40 1.81
C GLU A 166 -7.47 22.66 3.15
N PHE A 167 -7.10 21.38 3.14
CA PHE A 167 -7.07 20.52 4.31
C PHE A 167 -5.67 19.96 4.52
N ASP A 168 -5.30 19.73 5.79
CA ASP A 168 -4.07 19.02 6.17
C ASP A 168 -4.22 17.51 5.96
N VAL A 169 -4.60 17.09 4.74
CA VAL A 169 -4.71 15.68 4.36
C VAL A 169 -3.33 15.05 4.45
N ILE A 170 -3.24 13.91 5.12
CA ILE A 170 -1.99 13.14 5.22
C ILE A 170 -2.08 11.86 4.42
N LEU A 171 -0.92 11.43 3.92
CA LEU A 171 -0.68 10.08 3.43
C LEU A 171 -0.09 9.27 4.57
N ALA A 172 -0.95 8.72 5.42
CA ALA A 172 -0.51 7.97 6.59
C ALA A 172 0.21 6.68 6.18
N HIS A 173 1.40 6.46 6.76
CA HIS A 173 2.12 5.18 6.70
C HIS A 173 2.14 4.48 8.07
N GLN A 174 1.59 5.14 9.10
CA GLN A 174 1.47 4.61 10.46
C GLN A 174 0.11 4.91 11.09
N ILE A 175 -0.36 3.96 11.90
CA ILE A 175 -1.51 4.12 12.81
C ILE A 175 -1.08 3.70 14.21
N ASN A 176 -1.32 4.55 15.21
CA ASN A 176 -0.93 4.35 16.61
C ASN A 176 0.57 4.01 16.80
N GLY A 177 1.43 4.56 15.93
CA GLY A 177 2.87 4.29 15.92
C GLY A 177 3.29 3.00 15.20
N GLU A 178 2.33 2.16 14.79
CA GLU A 178 2.60 0.93 14.04
C GLU A 178 2.61 1.19 12.53
N THR A 179 3.56 0.56 11.82
CA THR A 179 3.66 0.70 10.35
C THR A 179 2.52 -0.04 9.66
N LEU A 180 1.97 0.59 8.62
CA LEU A 180 0.96 0.00 7.77
C LEU A 180 1.58 -1.01 6.79
N THR A 181 0.95 -2.16 6.73
CA THR A 181 1.19 -3.36 5.92
C THR A 181 -0.07 -3.65 5.11
N PRO A 182 0.02 -4.43 4.01
CA PRO A 182 -1.16 -4.79 3.23
C PRO A 182 -2.30 -5.42 4.05
N LYS A 183 -1.98 -6.15 5.13
CA LYS A 183 -2.97 -6.77 6.01
C LYS A 183 -3.68 -5.79 6.95
N ASN A 184 -3.05 -4.67 7.29
CA ASN A 184 -3.61 -3.63 8.19
C ASN A 184 -3.73 -2.28 7.46
N LYS A 185 -4.39 -2.27 6.29
CA LYS A 185 -4.76 -1.05 5.54
C LYS A 185 -3.61 -0.29 4.86
N GLY A 186 -2.41 -0.86 4.80
CA GLY A 186 -1.22 -0.29 4.14
C GLY A 186 -1.07 -0.67 2.66
N PRO A 187 -0.06 -0.12 1.97
CA PRO A 187 1.11 0.58 2.51
C PRO A 187 0.86 2.05 2.89
N LEU A 188 -0.18 2.65 2.34
CA LEU A 188 -0.53 4.05 2.54
C LEU A 188 -2.03 4.22 2.73
N PHE A 189 -2.43 5.22 3.50
CA PHE A 189 -3.82 5.58 3.75
C PHE A 189 -4.00 7.09 3.60
N VAL A 190 -4.88 7.53 2.71
CA VAL A 190 -5.30 8.94 2.63
C VAL A 190 -6.26 9.23 3.77
N VAL A 191 -5.90 10.16 4.66
CA VAL A 191 -6.70 10.49 5.84
C VAL A 191 -6.84 12.00 5.99
N TYR A 192 -8.08 12.45 6.19
CA TYR A 192 -8.40 13.83 6.52
C TYR A 192 -8.36 14.03 8.04
N PRO A 193 -7.97 15.22 8.53
CA PRO A 193 -8.03 15.54 9.95
C PRO A 193 -9.49 15.80 10.38
N TYR A 194 -10.30 14.75 10.54
CA TYR A 194 -11.76 14.88 10.71
C TYR A 194 -12.17 15.75 11.89
N ASP A 195 -11.39 15.75 12.97
CA ASP A 195 -11.67 16.55 14.17
C ASP A 195 -11.20 18.02 14.07
N SER A 196 -10.51 18.40 12.99
CA SER A 196 -10.04 19.80 12.80
C SER A 196 -11.16 20.76 12.37
N LYS A 197 -12.15 20.26 11.61
CA LYS A 197 -13.27 21.06 11.11
C LYS A 197 -14.55 20.21 11.10
N PRO A 198 -15.70 20.73 11.57
CA PRO A 198 -16.96 19.99 11.56
C PRO A 198 -17.41 19.48 10.18
N GLU A 199 -17.08 20.22 9.11
CA GLU A 199 -17.42 19.83 7.73
C GLU A 199 -16.76 18.51 7.30
N LEU A 200 -15.59 18.19 7.87
CA LEU A 200 -14.86 16.96 7.59
C LEU A 200 -15.52 15.72 8.21
N GLN A 201 -16.42 15.90 9.18
CA GLN A 201 -17.18 14.82 9.80
C GLN A 201 -18.41 14.45 8.97
N SER A 202 -18.23 14.21 7.67
CA SER A 202 -19.30 13.83 6.75
C SER A 202 -18.93 12.63 5.89
N VAL A 203 -19.95 11.89 5.44
CA VAL A 203 -19.81 10.68 4.62
C VAL A 203 -18.90 10.92 3.42
N ARG A 204 -19.02 12.09 2.79
CA ARG A 204 -18.18 12.52 1.66
C ARG A 204 -16.68 12.41 1.92
N PHE A 205 -16.20 12.83 3.09
CA PHE A 205 -14.77 12.79 3.40
C PHE A 205 -14.31 11.41 3.86
N TYR A 206 -15.19 10.64 4.50
CA TYR A 206 -14.94 9.25 4.83
C TYR A 206 -14.79 8.39 3.56
N GLU A 207 -15.63 8.58 2.54
CA GLU A 207 -15.54 7.89 1.25
C GLU A 207 -14.30 8.28 0.44
N ARG A 208 -13.82 9.53 0.59
CA ARG A 208 -12.56 9.99 -0.01
C ARG A 208 -11.31 9.41 0.65
N SER A 209 -11.45 8.89 1.87
CA SER A 209 -10.34 8.33 2.63
C SER A 209 -10.11 6.89 2.21
N ILE A 210 -9.02 6.66 1.48
CA ILE A 210 -8.74 5.38 0.83
C ILE A 210 -7.52 4.69 1.44
N TRP A 211 -7.72 3.48 1.95
CA TRP A 211 -6.64 2.62 2.44
C TRP A 211 -5.97 1.85 1.30
N GLN A 212 -4.81 1.28 1.59
CA GLN A 212 -4.02 0.51 0.62
C GLN A 212 -3.72 1.30 -0.67
N LEU A 213 -3.49 2.60 -0.56
CA LEU A 213 -3.21 3.45 -1.70
C LEU A 213 -1.94 2.98 -2.42
N LYS A 214 -2.02 2.82 -3.74
CA LYS A 214 -0.88 2.50 -4.62
C LYS A 214 -0.61 3.57 -5.67
N ALA A 215 -1.63 4.32 -6.09
CA ALA A 215 -1.47 5.31 -7.14
C ALA A 215 -2.39 6.52 -6.99
N LEU A 216 -1.92 7.67 -7.46
CA LEU A 216 -2.71 8.88 -7.67
C LEU A 216 -2.73 9.18 -9.16
N ARG A 217 -3.94 9.37 -9.70
CA ARG A 217 -4.16 9.68 -11.11
C ARG A 217 -4.75 11.07 -11.21
N ILE A 218 -3.96 12.01 -11.69
CA ILE A 218 -4.32 13.43 -11.78
C ILE A 218 -4.99 13.69 -13.13
N GLU A 219 -6.08 14.47 -13.09
CA GLU A 219 -6.82 14.96 -14.25
C GLU A 219 -6.76 16.48 -14.36
#